data_AF-A0A536N456-F1
#
_entry.id   AF-A0A536N456-F1
#
_cell.length_a   1.000
_cell.length_b   1.000
_cell.length_c   1.000
_cell.angle_alpha   90.00
_cell.angle_beta   90.00
_cell.angle_gamma   90.00
#
_symmetry.space_group_name_H-M   'P 1'
#
loop_
_entity.id
_entity.type
_entity.pdbx_description
1 polymer ?
#
loop_
_entity_poly.entity_id
_entity_poly.type
_entity_poly.pdbx_seq_one_letter_code
_entity_poly.pdbx_strand_id
1 'polypeptide(L)'
;GGNHLIDLIQAIETGPQAGNTLIVVTYDEFGGQWDHVPPPGMGATAGFHDLFGPGTRIPAILIGRSLTRSAVDHTVYDTTSIMKTLEVQFGLDPIATRDAHVADLGPAIAAGRRGP
;
A
#
# COMPACT_ATOMS: atom_id res chain seq x y z
N GLY A 1 -10.83 7.28 18.09
CA GLY A 1 -9.93 6.53 17.19
C GLY A 1 -10.73 5.78 16.14
N GLY A 2 -11.28 4.61 16.47
CA GLY A 2 -11.92 3.71 15.49
C GLY A 2 -13.13 4.26 14.75
N ASN A 3 -14.08 4.90 15.46
CA ASN A 3 -15.31 5.39 14.82
C ASN A 3 -15.03 6.43 13.73
N HIS A 4 -14.04 7.31 13.93
CA HIS A 4 -13.72 8.35 12.96
C HIS A 4 -13.20 7.79 11.63
N LEU A 5 -12.34 6.76 11.67
CA LEU A 5 -11.86 6.10 10.46
C LEU A 5 -13.03 5.45 9.69
N ILE A 6 -13.93 4.78 10.42
CA ILE A 6 -15.11 4.14 9.84
C ILE A 6 -15.99 5.19 9.16
N ASP A 7 -16.24 6.32 9.82
CA ASP A 7 -17.06 7.41 9.27
C ASP A 7 -16.45 7.97 7.96
N LEU A 8 -15.13 8.14 7.90
CA LEU A 8 -14.42 8.59 6.69
C LEU A 8 -14.51 7.58 5.54
N ILE A 9 -14.29 6.29 5.84
CA ILE A 9 -14.42 5.23 4.84
C ILE A 9 -15.85 5.21 4.29
N GLN A 10 -16.87 5.24 5.16
CA GLN A 10 -18.27 5.26 4.75
C GLN A 10 -18.62 6.49 3.91
N ALA A 11 -18.09 7.67 4.28
CA ALA A 11 -18.32 8.89 3.51
C ALA A 11 -17.76 8.79 2.08
N ILE A 12 -16.57 8.18 1.92
CA ILE A 12 -15.97 7.95 0.61
C ILE A 12 -16.75 6.89 -0.18
N GLU A 13 -17.11 5.76 0.44
CA GLU A 13 -17.78 4.64 -0.23
C GLU A 13 -19.23 4.95 -0.65
N THR A 14 -19.89 5.87 0.04
CA THR A 14 -21.25 6.35 -0.30
C THR A 14 -21.25 7.60 -1.18
N GLY A 15 -20.08 8.22 -1.38
CA GLY A 15 -19.93 9.43 -2.17
C GLY A 15 -20.04 9.21 -3.68
N PRO A 16 -20.21 10.30 -4.47
CA PRO A 16 -20.41 10.22 -5.92
C PRO A 16 -19.21 9.63 -6.68
N GLN A 17 -17.99 9.72 -6.13
CA GLN A 17 -16.77 9.21 -6.76
C GLN A 17 -16.39 7.79 -6.30
N ALA A 18 -17.19 7.15 -5.44
CA ALA A 18 -16.83 5.89 -4.79
C ALA A 18 -16.41 4.76 -5.76
N GLY A 19 -16.95 4.75 -6.99
CA GLY A 19 -16.59 3.78 -8.02
C GLY A 19 -15.16 3.91 -8.56
N ASN A 20 -14.53 5.08 -8.40
CA ASN A 20 -13.19 5.40 -8.93
C ASN A 20 -12.21 5.85 -7.83
N THR A 21 -12.49 5.49 -6.57
CA THR A 21 -11.61 5.81 -5.43
C THR A 21 -10.97 4.54 -4.87
N LEU A 22 -9.67 4.62 -4.62
CA LEU A 22 -8.93 3.66 -3.80
C LEU A 22 -8.58 4.33 -2.47
N ILE A 23 -8.95 3.70 -1.37
CA ILE A 23 -8.57 4.10 -0.02
C ILE A 23 -7.42 3.21 0.43
N VAL A 24 -6.33 3.82 0.89
CA VAL A 24 -5.19 3.12 1.47
C VAL A 24 -5.13 3.49 2.96
N VAL A 25 -5.36 2.50 3.82
CA VAL A 25 -5.21 2.65 5.28
C VAL A 25 -3.88 2.02 5.67
N THR A 26 -2.97 2.81 6.21
CA THR A 26 -1.63 2.37 6.60
C THR A 26 -1.13 3.20 7.77
N TYR A 27 0.05 2.86 8.27
CA TYR A 27 0.74 3.57 9.33
C TYR A 27 1.99 4.26 8.77
N ASP A 28 2.50 5.26 9.47
CA ASP A 28 3.77 5.92 9.15
C ASP A 28 4.96 5.13 9.70
N GLU A 29 4.79 4.46 10.86
CA GLU A 29 5.83 3.67 11.52
C GLU A 29 5.27 2.47 12.32
N PHE A 30 6.18 1.66 12.90
CA PHE A 30 5.83 0.40 13.57
C PHE A 30 5.70 0.51 15.11
N GLY A 31 5.99 1.69 15.67
CA GLY A 31 5.78 2.00 17.09
C GLY A 31 6.70 1.25 18.05
N GLY A 32 7.86 0.77 17.57
CA GLY A 32 8.82 0.00 18.37
C GLY A 32 8.39 -1.45 18.67
N GLN A 33 7.29 -1.93 18.10
CA GLN A 33 6.82 -3.31 18.29
C GLN A 33 7.74 -4.31 17.57
N TRP A 34 7.87 -5.51 18.13
CA TRP A 34 8.66 -6.55 17.49
C TRP A 34 7.90 -7.18 16.30
N ASP A 35 8.59 -7.31 15.17
CA ASP A 35 8.17 -8.12 14.02
C ASP A 35 9.24 -9.20 13.75
N HIS A 36 8.80 -10.39 13.37
CA HIS A 36 9.68 -11.53 13.10
C HIS A 36 10.36 -11.45 11.72
N VAL A 37 9.82 -10.63 10.81
CA VAL A 37 10.32 -10.47 9.44
C VAL A 37 11.34 -9.32 9.43
N PRO A 38 12.60 -9.56 9.03
CA PRO A 38 13.56 -8.49 8.82
C PRO A 38 13.05 -7.51 7.74
N PRO A 39 13.43 -6.23 7.80
CA PRO A 39 13.07 -5.27 6.76
C PRO A 39 13.46 -5.75 5.35
N PRO A 40 12.69 -5.40 4.30
CA PRO A 40 13.03 -5.74 2.92
C PRO A 40 14.45 -5.34 2.53
N GLY A 41 15.13 -6.19 1.74
CA GLY A 41 16.49 -5.96 1.28
C GLY A 41 17.58 -6.19 2.34
N MET A 42 17.22 -6.50 3.60
CA MET A 42 18.16 -6.84 4.66
C MET A 42 18.32 -8.35 4.81
N GLY A 43 19.55 -8.85 4.66
CA GLY A 43 19.84 -10.27 4.79
C GLY A 43 19.26 -11.08 3.62
N ALA A 44 18.30 -11.98 3.92
CA ALA A 44 17.69 -12.86 2.92
C ALA A 44 16.29 -12.40 2.46
N THR A 45 15.82 -11.22 2.90
CA THR A 45 14.49 -10.72 2.53
C THR A 45 14.51 -10.04 1.16
N ALA A 46 13.52 -10.36 0.32
CA ALA A 46 13.35 -9.71 -0.97
C ALA A 46 12.95 -8.24 -0.80
N GLY A 47 13.28 -7.41 -1.79
CA GLY A 47 12.93 -5.99 -1.84
C GLY A 47 14.14 -5.06 -1.94
N PHE A 48 13.87 -3.82 -2.32
CA PHE A 48 14.89 -2.76 -2.42
C PHE A 48 15.09 -2.09 -1.06
N HIS A 49 16.32 -1.66 -0.76
CA HIS A 49 16.66 -0.89 0.43
C HIS A 49 17.74 0.16 0.11
N ASP A 50 17.78 1.21 0.93
CA ASP A 50 18.78 2.27 0.91
C ASP A 50 19.20 2.65 2.34
N LEU A 51 19.97 3.73 2.49
CA LEU A 51 20.45 4.22 3.79
C LEU A 51 19.32 4.61 4.76
N PHE A 52 18.11 4.89 4.26
CA PHE A 52 16.97 5.36 5.03
C PHE A 52 15.89 4.29 5.24
N GLY A 53 16.09 3.07 4.75
CA GLY A 53 15.20 1.94 5.02
C GLY A 53 15.07 0.96 3.86
N PRO A 54 13.93 0.24 3.75
CA PRO A 54 12.75 0.36 4.61
C PRO A 54 13.01 -0.08 6.07
N GLY A 55 12.14 0.37 6.96
CA GLY A 55 12.10 -0.06 8.36
C GLY A 55 11.28 -1.33 8.57
N THR A 56 10.93 -1.61 9.83
CA THR A 56 10.04 -2.73 10.20
C THR A 56 8.70 -2.64 9.50
N ARG A 57 8.09 -3.80 9.23
CA ARG A 57 6.79 -3.91 8.57
C ARG A 57 5.68 -3.16 9.33
N ILE A 58 4.80 -2.54 8.54
CA ILE A 58 3.56 -1.90 8.98
C ILE A 58 2.37 -2.57 8.27
N PRO A 59 1.15 -2.53 8.84
CA PRO A 59 -0.02 -3.03 8.16
C PRO A 59 -0.51 -2.03 7.10
N ALA A 60 -1.00 -2.55 5.98
CA ALA A 60 -1.65 -1.77 4.93
C ALA A 60 -2.94 -2.48 4.48
N ILE A 61 -4.03 -1.72 4.33
CA ILE A 61 -5.33 -2.20 3.86
C ILE A 61 -5.77 -1.35 2.68
N LEU A 62 -6.16 -2.00 1.60
CA LEU A 62 -6.75 -1.36 0.42
C LEU A 62 -8.26 -1.57 0.45
N ILE A 63 -9.01 -0.49 0.32
CA ILE A 63 -10.48 -0.49 0.32
C ILE A 63 -10.97 0.27 -0.92
N GLY A 64 -11.99 -0.23 -1.59
CA GLY A 64 -12.64 0.48 -2.68
C GLY A 64 -13.72 -0.36 -3.34
N ARG A 65 -14.72 0.29 -3.95
CA ARG A 65 -15.85 -0.40 -4.56
C ARG A 65 -15.49 -1.32 -5.73
N SER A 66 -14.33 -1.09 -6.36
CA SER A 66 -13.80 -1.97 -7.40
C SER A 66 -13.20 -3.26 -6.85
N LEU A 67 -12.89 -3.32 -5.55
CA LEU A 67 -12.33 -4.49 -4.87
C LEU A 67 -13.47 -5.38 -4.35
N THR A 68 -14.02 -6.20 -5.24
CA THR A 68 -15.23 -7.00 -4.97
C THR A 68 -15.01 -8.24 -4.11
N ARG A 69 -13.77 -8.52 -3.68
CA ARG A 69 -13.45 -9.64 -2.78
C ARG A 69 -12.32 -9.30 -1.83
N SER A 70 -12.31 -9.96 -0.68
CA SER A 70 -11.16 -9.94 0.22
C SER A 70 -10.03 -10.81 -0.32
N ALA A 71 -8.80 -10.31 -0.22
CA ALA A 71 -7.59 -11.02 -0.58
C ALA A 71 -6.43 -10.55 0.30
N VAL A 72 -5.39 -11.40 0.39
CA VAL A 72 -4.09 -11.02 0.96
C VAL A 72 -3.09 -11.10 -0.18
N ASP A 73 -2.38 -10.00 -0.41
CA ASP A 73 -1.26 -9.95 -1.33
C ASP A 73 0.06 -10.00 -0.56
N HIS A 74 1.02 -10.75 -1.08
CA HIS A 74 2.32 -11.00 -0.46
C HIS A 74 3.47 -10.36 -1.23
N THR A 75 3.16 -9.55 -2.24
CA THR A 75 4.15 -8.69 -2.90
C THR A 75 4.85 -7.82 -1.85
N VAL A 76 6.16 -7.63 -2.02
CA VAL A 76 6.94 -6.80 -1.09
C VAL A 76 6.74 -5.33 -1.44
N TYR A 77 6.29 -4.58 -0.44
CA TYR A 77 6.04 -3.14 -0.52
C TYR A 77 6.79 -2.40 0.58
N ASP A 78 7.00 -1.11 0.35
CA ASP A 78 7.22 -0.12 1.40
C ASP A 78 6.25 1.06 1.26
N THR A 79 6.41 2.11 2.08
CA THR A 79 5.56 3.31 2.03
C THR A 79 5.64 4.07 0.70
N THR A 80 6.74 3.94 -0.04
CA THR A 80 6.93 4.60 -1.35
C THR A 80 6.21 3.88 -2.49
N SER A 81 5.70 2.67 -2.26
CA SER A 81 4.79 1.97 -3.18
C SER A 81 3.53 2.79 -3.48
N ILE A 82 3.10 3.66 -2.55
CA ILE A 82 2.00 4.62 -2.79
C ILE A 82 2.42 5.66 -3.84
N MET A 83 3.64 6.21 -3.73
CA MET A 83 4.17 7.15 -4.73
C MET A 83 4.32 6.47 -6.09
N LYS A 84 4.90 5.27 -6.11
CA LYS A 84 5.02 4.44 -7.31
C LYS A 84 3.67 4.18 -8.00
N THR A 85 2.62 3.97 -7.21
CA THR A 85 1.25 3.80 -7.74
C THR A 85 0.75 5.08 -8.41
N LEU A 86 0.99 6.25 -7.81
CA LEU A 86 0.61 7.54 -8.40
C LEU A 86 1.41 7.83 -9.67
N GLU A 87 2.72 7.56 -9.67
CA GLU A 87 3.59 7.69 -10.84
C GLU A 87 3.06 6.87 -12.03
N VAL A 88 2.75 5.59 -11.80
CA VAL A 88 2.20 4.71 -12.84
C VAL A 88 0.81 5.18 -13.29
N GLN A 89 -0.05 5.58 -12.34
CA GLN A 89 -1.43 6.01 -12.63
C GLN A 89 -1.47 7.29 -13.48
N PHE A 90 -0.53 8.21 -13.29
CA PHE A 90 -0.52 9.53 -13.92
C PHE A 90 0.61 9.73 -14.95
N GLY A 91 1.44 8.72 -15.18
CA GLY A 91 2.57 8.79 -16.11
C GLY A 91 3.65 9.78 -15.67
N LEU A 92 3.97 9.80 -14.37
CA LEU A 92 4.99 10.67 -13.79
C LEU A 92 6.33 9.94 -13.67
N ASP A 93 7.41 10.71 -13.73
CA ASP A 93 8.75 10.20 -13.43
C ASP A 93 8.93 9.96 -11.93
N PRO A 94 9.74 8.96 -11.52
CA PRO A 94 10.10 8.77 -10.11
C PRO A 94 10.76 9.99 -9.51
N ILE A 95 10.47 10.26 -8.24
CA ILE A 95 10.98 11.44 -7.53
C ILE A 95 12.27 11.09 -6.76
N ALA A 96 12.40 9.84 -6.31
CA ALA A 96 13.54 9.34 -5.56
C ALA A 96 14.12 8.07 -6.19
N THR A 97 15.06 7.44 -5.50
CA THR A 97 15.59 6.13 -5.89
C THR A 97 14.65 5.00 -5.48
N ARG A 98 13.93 5.14 -4.36
CA ARG A 98 13.16 4.03 -3.77
C ARG A 98 11.86 3.74 -4.53
N ASP A 99 11.08 4.77 -4.83
CA ASP A 99 9.90 4.70 -5.71
C ASP A 99 10.23 4.17 -7.12
N ALA A 100 11.44 4.46 -7.64
CA ALA A 100 11.89 3.89 -8.90
C ALA A 100 12.03 2.35 -8.89
N HIS A 101 12.25 1.73 -7.72
CA HIS A 101 12.60 0.30 -7.59
C HIS A 101 11.55 -0.57 -6.89
N VAL A 102 10.63 0.01 -6.12
CA VAL A 102 9.57 -0.74 -5.44
C VAL A 102 8.42 -1.09 -6.39
N ALA A 103 7.57 -2.03 -5.96
CA ALA A 103 6.34 -2.35 -6.67
C ALA A 103 5.28 -1.24 -6.47
N ASP A 104 4.46 -0.97 -7.50
CA ASP A 104 3.18 -0.28 -7.29
C ASP A 104 2.15 -1.23 -6.65
N LEU A 105 1.04 -0.69 -6.17
CA LEU A 105 -0.05 -1.45 -5.52
C LEU A 105 -0.92 -2.25 -6.51
N GLY A 106 -0.57 -2.32 -7.79
CA GLY A 106 -1.27 -3.02 -8.85
C GLY A 106 -1.54 -4.50 -8.54
N PRO A 107 -0.56 -5.29 -8.04
CA PRO A 107 -0.79 -6.68 -7.64
C PRO A 107 -1.85 -6.81 -6.54
N ALA A 108 -1.81 -5.96 -5.51
CA ALA A 108 -2.79 -5.94 -4.43
C ALA A 108 -4.20 -5.54 -4.94
N ILE A 109 -4.28 -4.53 -5.81
CA ILE A 109 -5.52 -4.11 -6.46
C ILE A 109 -6.09 -5.25 -7.32
N ALA A 110 -5.24 -5.94 -8.09
CA ALA A 110 -5.64 -7.07 -8.92
C ALA A 110 -6.17 -8.23 -8.09
N ALA A 111 -5.54 -8.53 -6.94
CA ALA A 111 -5.98 -9.59 -6.04
C ALA A 111 -7.39 -9.34 -5.46
N GLY A 112 -7.74 -8.07 -5.21
CA GLY A 112 -9.05 -7.65 -4.71
C GLY A 112 -10.13 -7.48 -5.78
N ARG A 113 -9.76 -7.34 -7.05
CA ARG A 113 -10.69 -7.30 -8.18
C ARG A 113 -11.18 -8.70 -8.54
N ARG A 114 -12.39 -8.80 -9.11
CA ARG A 114 -12.82 -10.03 -9.78
C ARG A 114 -11.88 -10.25 -10.97
N GLY A 115 -11.28 -11.44 -11.08
CA GLY A 115 -10.65 -11.84 -12.34
C GLY A 115 -11.68 -11.80 -13.48
N PRO A 116 -11.23 -11.73 -14.74
CA PRO A 116 -12.13 -11.83 -15.89
C PRO A 116 -13.04 -13.07 -15.79
#